data_AF-A0A6G7WZS1-F1
#
_entry.id   AF-A0A6G7WZS1-F1
#
_cell.length_a   1.000
_cell.length_b   1.000
_cell.length_c   1.000
_cell.angle_alpha   90.00
_cell.angle_beta   90.00
_cell.angle_gamma   90.00
#
_symmetry.space_group_name_H-M   'P 1'
#
loop_
_entity.id
_entity.type
_entity.pdbx_description
1 polymer ?
#
loop_
_entity_poly.entity_id
_entity_poly.type
_entity_poly.pdbx_seq_one_letter_code
_entity_poly.pdbx_strand_id
1 'polypeptide(L)'
;MSEKYEAKRTQTLALIGIFTAVITSLTFMIRIPSPSSGYINLGDSAIMLATLVLPFRGAVVAAGVGSALADIFAGYLIYAPFTFFIKILEVIVIYLLRRYLNTNKYFIPFFAGGLVMALSYAIVDGIMLMGIGAFFISLGSNIGQGVVSAMIVTVVYPKFNKMVTQLRGLDT
;
A
#
# COMPACT_ATOMS: atom_id res chain seq x y z
N MET A 1 -14.91 -25.87 17.25
CA MET A 1 -14.03 -25.16 16.29
C MET A 1 -13.00 -26.17 15.82
N SER A 2 -12.83 -26.41 14.51
CA SER A 2 -11.94 -27.48 14.03
C SER A 2 -10.48 -27.04 14.04
N GLU A 3 -9.54 -27.98 14.23
CA GLU A 3 -8.10 -27.72 14.24
C GLU A 3 -7.61 -27.02 12.94
N LYS A 4 -8.20 -27.41 11.81
CA LYS A 4 -7.96 -26.77 10.50
C LYS A 4 -8.35 -25.29 10.48
N TYR A 5 -9.40 -24.89 11.20
CA TYR A 5 -9.80 -23.49 11.32
C TYR A 5 -8.77 -22.67 12.08
N GLU A 6 -8.26 -23.18 13.20
CA GLU A 6 -7.25 -22.49 14.01
C GLU A 6 -5.93 -22.33 13.24
N ALA A 7 -5.48 -23.35 12.51
CA ALA A 7 -4.30 -23.26 11.66
C ALA A 7 -4.42 -22.15 10.61
N LYS A 8 -5.56 -22.05 9.93
CA LYS A 8 -5.82 -21.02 8.90
C LYS A 8 -5.87 -19.61 9.48
N ARG A 9 -6.41 -19.46 10.69
CA ARG A 9 -6.45 -18.19 11.43
C ARG A 9 -5.05 -17.74 11.85
N THR A 10 -4.26 -18.64 12.40
CA THR A 10 -2.85 -18.37 12.78
C THR A 10 -2.01 -17.98 11.57
N GLN A 11 -2.13 -18.71 10.45
CA GLN A 11 -1.46 -18.36 9.19
C GLN A 11 -1.85 -16.99 8.67
N THR A 12 -3.13 -16.62 8.78
CA THR A 12 -3.61 -15.30 8.36
C THR A 12 -3.00 -14.18 9.21
N LEU A 13 -2.94 -14.36 10.53
CA LEU A 13 -2.30 -13.40 11.43
C LEU A 13 -0.80 -13.27 11.15
N ALA A 14 -0.11 -14.39 10.92
CA ALA A 14 1.30 -14.40 10.54
C ALA A 14 1.55 -13.64 9.23
N LEU A 15 0.71 -13.86 8.21
CA LEU A 15 0.79 -13.12 6.95
C LEU A 15 0.56 -11.62 7.13
N ILE A 16 -0.41 -11.22 7.96
CA ILE A 16 -0.63 -9.80 8.27
C ILE A 16 0.64 -9.20 8.89
N GLY A 17 1.23 -9.87 9.89
CA GLY A 17 2.48 -9.42 10.52
C GLY A 17 3.65 -9.30 9.53
N ILE A 18 3.82 -10.28 8.65
CA ILE A 18 4.86 -10.27 7.60
C ILE A 18 4.64 -9.08 6.65
N PHE A 19 3.42 -8.87 6.15
CA PHE A 19 3.14 -7.75 5.26
C PHE A 19 3.32 -6.40 5.96
N THR A 20 2.92 -6.26 7.23
CA THR A 20 3.20 -5.05 8.03
C THR A 20 4.70 -4.77 8.09
N ALA A 21 5.51 -5.79 8.39
CA ALA A 21 6.97 -5.65 8.45
C ALA A 21 7.60 -5.30 7.10
N VAL A 22 7.14 -5.94 6.02
CA VAL A 22 7.59 -5.64 4.65
C VAL A 22 7.24 -4.22 4.26
N ILE A 23 6.00 -3.78 4.49
CA ILE A 23 5.56 -2.41 4.20
C ILE A 23 6.41 -1.42 5.01
N THR A 24 6.58 -1.64 6.32
CA THR A 24 7.42 -0.78 7.15
C THR A 24 8.84 -0.67 6.60
N SER A 25 9.45 -1.81 6.27
CA SER A 25 10.85 -1.87 5.82
C SER A 25 11.04 -1.20 4.45
N LEU A 26 10.14 -1.46 3.50
CA LEU A 26 10.20 -0.83 2.17
C LEU A 26 9.94 0.67 2.24
N THR A 27 8.98 1.09 3.08
CA THR A 27 8.66 2.50 3.31
C THR A 27 9.80 3.25 3.98
N PHE A 28 10.50 2.61 4.92
CA PHE A 28 11.58 3.22 5.67
C PHE A 28 12.91 3.21 4.89
N MET A 29 13.31 2.06 4.36
CA MET A 29 14.68 1.83 3.85
C MET A 29 14.85 2.14 2.37
N ILE A 30 13.83 1.94 1.54
CA ILE A 30 13.98 2.06 0.08
C ILE A 30 13.41 3.37 -0.40
N ARG A 31 14.30 4.38 -0.44
CA ARG A 31 14.04 5.72 -0.96
C ARG A 31 14.87 5.92 -2.21
N ILE A 32 14.28 5.73 -3.37
CA ILE A 32 15.00 5.92 -4.65
C ILE A 32 15.00 7.42 -4.97
N PRO A 33 16.17 8.08 -5.12
CA PRO A 33 16.24 9.49 -5.46
C PRO A 33 15.49 9.76 -6.78
N SER A 34 14.52 10.67 -6.72
CA SER A 34 13.77 11.14 -7.89
C SER A 34 14.50 12.33 -8.52
N PRO A 35 14.44 12.48 -9.87
CA PRO A 35 14.95 13.66 -10.57
C PRO A 35 14.35 14.99 -10.07
N SER A 36 13.18 14.94 -9.42
CA SER A 36 12.38 16.09 -8.98
C SER A 36 12.64 16.53 -7.53
N SER A 37 13.87 16.37 -7.00
CA SER A 37 14.21 16.71 -5.61
C SER A 37 13.34 15.99 -4.56
N GLY A 38 13.02 14.72 -4.79
CA GLY A 38 12.23 13.88 -3.89
C GLY A 38 12.71 12.42 -3.85
N TYR A 39 11.98 11.54 -3.17
CA TYR A 39 12.26 10.10 -3.17
C TYR A 39 11.02 9.32 -3.60
N ILE A 40 11.21 8.25 -4.35
CA ILE A 40 10.16 7.26 -4.63
C ILE A 40 10.19 6.22 -3.54
N ASN A 41 9.05 6.03 -2.87
CA ASN A 41 8.84 5.02 -1.86
C ASN A 41 8.22 3.75 -2.48
N LEU A 42 8.90 2.61 -2.35
CA LEU A 42 8.40 1.32 -2.88
C LEU A 42 7.39 0.61 -1.96
N GLY A 43 7.13 1.16 -0.77
CA GLY A 43 6.16 0.62 0.18
C GLY A 43 4.75 0.52 -0.40
N ASP A 44 4.36 1.42 -1.29
CA ASP A 44 3.03 1.42 -1.92
C ASP A 44 2.80 0.21 -2.81
N SER A 45 3.85 -0.29 -3.49
CA SER A 45 3.75 -1.56 -4.20
C SER A 45 3.43 -2.72 -3.25
N ALA A 46 4.01 -2.72 -2.04
CA ALA A 46 3.70 -3.75 -1.05
C ALA A 46 2.30 -3.59 -0.47
N ILE A 47 1.79 -2.37 -0.30
CA ILE A 47 0.40 -2.09 0.13
C ILE A 47 -0.61 -2.59 -0.91
N MET A 48 -0.39 -2.23 -2.18
CA MET A 48 -1.21 -2.67 -3.30
C MET A 48 -1.22 -4.20 -3.40
N LEU A 49 -0.06 -4.85 -3.24
CA LEU A 49 0.04 -6.31 -3.22
C LEU A 49 -0.65 -6.92 -1.99
N ALA A 50 -0.46 -6.34 -0.79
CA ALA A 50 -1.10 -6.78 0.45
C ALA A 50 -2.63 -6.76 0.33
N THR A 51 -3.19 -5.78 -0.36
CA THR A 51 -4.64 -5.66 -0.63
C THR A 51 -5.19 -6.83 -1.43
N LEU A 52 -4.36 -7.46 -2.27
CA LEU A 52 -4.74 -8.61 -3.10
C LEU A 52 -4.61 -9.93 -2.34
N VAL A 53 -3.66 -9.99 -1.41
CA VAL A 53 -3.25 -11.20 -0.73
C VAL A 53 -4.02 -11.36 0.57
N LEU A 54 -4.08 -10.33 1.39
CA LEU A 54 -4.69 -10.38 2.72
C LEU A 54 -6.22 -10.20 2.66
N PRO A 55 -6.96 -10.69 3.66
CA PRO A 55 -8.31 -10.23 3.90
C PRO A 55 -8.34 -8.71 4.09
N PHE A 56 -9.42 -8.05 3.68
CA PHE A 56 -9.55 -6.58 3.71
C PHE A 56 -9.08 -5.95 5.02
N ARG A 57 -9.56 -6.47 6.18
CA ARG A 57 -9.15 -5.97 7.50
C ARG A 57 -7.65 -6.13 7.76
N GLY A 58 -7.06 -7.23 7.30
CA GLY A 58 -5.63 -7.47 7.40
C GLY A 58 -4.81 -6.53 6.53
N ALA A 59 -5.27 -6.25 5.30
CA ALA A 59 -4.63 -5.27 4.41
C ALA A 59 -4.68 -3.85 4.98
N VAL A 60 -5.83 -3.43 5.52
CA VAL A 60 -6.02 -2.13 6.19
C VAL A 60 -5.03 -1.97 7.34
N VAL A 61 -4.92 -2.98 8.21
CA VAL A 61 -3.97 -2.96 9.34
C VAL A 61 -2.54 -2.93 8.84
N ALA A 62 -2.16 -3.82 7.91
CA ALA A 62 -0.78 -3.89 7.43
C ALA A 62 -0.33 -2.61 6.73
N ALA A 63 -1.17 -2.01 5.89
CA ALA A 63 -0.88 -0.77 5.18
C ALA A 63 -0.78 0.44 6.11
N GLY A 64 -1.81 0.64 6.95
CA GLY A 64 -1.87 1.77 7.86
C GLY A 64 -0.78 1.71 8.92
N VAL A 65 -0.70 0.61 9.67
CA VAL A 65 0.26 0.45 10.77
C VAL A 65 1.68 0.40 10.22
N GLY A 66 1.95 -0.37 9.17
CA GLY A 66 3.30 -0.51 8.63
C GLY A 66 3.87 0.82 8.14
N SER A 67 3.06 1.62 7.46
CA SER A 67 3.52 2.91 6.94
C SER A 67 3.65 3.97 8.04
N ALA A 68 2.74 4.00 9.01
CA ALA A 68 2.85 4.89 10.16
C ALA A 68 4.09 4.58 11.03
N LEU A 69 4.43 3.29 11.20
CA LEU A 69 5.66 2.89 11.87
C LEU A 69 6.91 3.36 11.10
N ALA A 70 6.88 3.34 9.77
CA ALA A 70 8.00 3.85 8.98
C ALA A 70 8.21 5.35 9.19
N ASP A 71 7.14 6.14 9.29
CA ASP A 71 7.22 7.58 9.61
C ASP A 71 7.78 7.81 11.02
N ILE A 72 7.32 7.01 11.99
CA ILE A 72 7.83 7.07 13.38
C ILE A 72 9.33 6.78 13.41
N PHE A 73 9.78 5.70 12.76
CA PHE A 73 11.19 5.31 12.72
C PHE A 73 12.05 6.30 11.93
N ALA A 74 11.47 6.98 10.94
CA ALA A 74 12.14 8.03 10.17
C ALA A 74 12.21 9.38 10.88
N GLY A 75 11.57 9.54 12.05
CA GLY A 75 11.51 10.79 12.79
C GLY A 75 10.44 11.78 12.29
N TYR A 76 9.59 11.38 11.35
CA TYR A 76 8.47 12.18 10.82
C TYR A 76 7.17 11.91 11.60
N LEU A 77 7.21 11.98 12.93
CA LEU A 77 6.07 11.61 13.80
C LEU A 77 4.76 12.33 13.45
N ILE A 78 4.83 13.59 13.03
CA ILE A 78 3.66 14.37 12.66
C ILE A 78 2.92 13.79 11.44
N TYR A 79 3.63 13.13 10.53
CA TYR A 79 3.05 12.49 9.35
C TYR A 79 2.41 11.14 9.66
N ALA A 80 2.85 10.44 10.71
CA ALA A 80 2.35 9.10 11.06
C ALA A 80 0.81 8.97 11.11
N PRO A 81 0.04 9.86 11.78
CA PRO A 81 -1.42 9.76 11.76
C PRO A 81 -2.01 10.01 10.36
N PHE A 82 -1.46 10.96 9.59
CA PHE A 82 -1.92 11.22 8.24
C PHE A 82 -1.66 10.03 7.32
N THR A 83 -0.42 9.53 7.31
CA THR A 83 -0.02 8.34 6.57
C THR A 83 -0.91 7.14 6.91
N PHE A 84 -1.19 6.90 8.20
CA PHE A 84 -2.11 5.84 8.62
C PHE A 84 -3.45 5.90 7.87
N PHE A 85 -4.11 7.07 7.85
CA PHE A 85 -5.40 7.23 7.18
C PHE A 85 -5.28 7.21 5.65
N ILE A 86 -4.23 7.81 5.08
CA ILE A 86 -3.99 7.83 3.64
C ILE A 86 -3.84 6.40 3.11
N LYS A 87 -3.05 5.56 3.78
CA LYS A 87 -2.83 4.18 3.34
C LYS A 87 -4.07 3.31 3.51
N ILE A 88 -4.89 3.56 4.52
CA ILE A 88 -6.19 2.89 4.64
C ILE A 88 -7.11 3.28 3.47
N LEU A 89 -7.15 4.56 3.11
CA LEU A 89 -7.96 5.05 2.00
C LEU A 89 -7.50 4.42 0.66
N GLU A 90 -6.19 4.32 0.45
CA GLU A 90 -5.60 3.63 -0.70
C GLU A 90 -6.09 2.17 -0.80
N VAL A 91 -6.02 1.41 0.30
CA VAL A 91 -6.51 0.02 0.38
C VAL A 91 -8.01 -0.05 0.07
N ILE A 92 -8.82 0.86 0.63
CA ILE A 92 -10.27 0.91 0.40
C ILE A 92 -10.57 1.08 -1.09
N VAL A 93 -9.94 2.04 -1.75
CA VAL A 93 -10.16 2.33 -3.18
C VAL A 93 -9.79 1.13 -4.04
N ILE A 94 -8.61 0.55 -3.82
CA ILE A 94 -8.15 -0.63 -4.56
C ILE A 94 -9.12 -1.81 -4.35
N TYR A 95 -9.51 -2.05 -3.10
CA TYR A 95 -10.38 -3.17 -2.74
C TYR A 95 -11.77 -3.05 -3.36
N LEU A 96 -12.38 -1.86 -3.29
CA LEU A 96 -13.70 -1.60 -3.87
C LEU A 96 -13.65 -1.72 -5.39
N LEU A 97 -12.73 -1.05 -6.07
CA LEU A 97 -12.65 -1.08 -7.53
C LEU A 97 -12.41 -2.50 -8.06
N ARG A 98 -11.62 -3.32 -7.36
CA ARG A 98 -11.40 -4.72 -7.74
C ARG A 98 -12.68 -5.57 -7.69
N ARG A 99 -13.66 -5.21 -6.85
CA ARG A 99 -14.95 -5.93 -6.81
C ARG A 99 -15.85 -5.60 -8.00
N TYR A 100 -15.70 -4.41 -8.59
CA TYR A 100 -16.55 -3.92 -9.67
C TYR A 100 -15.93 -4.05 -11.07
N LEU A 101 -14.60 -4.17 -11.17
CA LEU A 101 -13.89 -4.23 -12.44
C LEU A 101 -13.58 -5.67 -12.86
N ASN A 102 -13.90 -5.99 -14.12
CA ASN A 102 -13.59 -7.28 -14.75
C ASN A 102 -12.08 -7.55 -14.86
N THR A 103 -11.72 -8.83 -15.04
CA THR A 103 -10.34 -9.34 -15.03
C THR A 103 -9.40 -8.66 -16.04
N ASN A 104 -9.88 -8.22 -17.20
CA ASN A 104 -9.05 -7.54 -18.22
C ASN A 104 -8.60 -6.13 -17.83
N LYS A 105 -9.13 -5.56 -16.73
CA LYS A 105 -8.82 -4.20 -16.24
C LYS A 105 -8.21 -4.22 -14.84
N TYR A 106 -7.56 -5.33 -14.47
CA TYR A 106 -7.03 -5.56 -13.11
C TYR A 106 -5.99 -4.53 -12.64
N PHE A 107 -5.38 -3.76 -13.55
CA PHE A 107 -4.41 -2.71 -13.22
C PHE A 107 -5.08 -1.41 -12.76
N ILE A 108 -6.31 -1.10 -13.20
CA ILE A 108 -7.00 0.16 -12.89
C ILE A 108 -7.10 0.43 -11.38
N PRO A 109 -7.46 -0.53 -10.51
CA PRO A 109 -7.49 -0.31 -9.08
C PRO A 109 -6.18 0.24 -8.51
N PHE A 110 -5.02 -0.21 -9.00
CA PHE A 110 -3.71 0.22 -8.49
C PHE A 110 -3.42 1.66 -8.84
N PHE A 111 -3.69 2.08 -10.09
CA PHE A 111 -3.51 3.47 -10.51
C PHE A 111 -4.48 4.40 -9.78
N ALA A 112 -5.72 3.97 -9.57
CA ALA A 112 -6.71 4.74 -8.79
C ALA A 112 -6.28 4.89 -7.31
N GLY A 113 -5.79 3.81 -6.70
CA GLY A 113 -5.22 3.84 -5.34
C GLY A 113 -4.04 4.81 -5.24
N GLY A 114 -3.08 4.72 -6.17
CA GLY A 114 -1.93 5.62 -6.23
C GLY A 114 -2.32 7.09 -6.44
N LEU A 115 -3.35 7.37 -7.25
CA LEU A 115 -3.86 8.72 -7.44
C LEU A 115 -4.51 9.29 -6.17
N VAL A 116 -5.32 8.49 -5.47
CA VAL A 116 -5.95 8.91 -4.21
C VAL A 116 -4.89 9.14 -3.13
N MET A 117 -3.88 8.28 -3.07
CA MET A 117 -2.72 8.47 -2.21
C MET A 117 -2.02 9.81 -2.50
N ALA A 118 -1.73 10.09 -3.78
CA ALA A 118 -1.05 11.32 -4.18
C ALA A 118 -1.84 12.59 -3.87
N LEU A 119 -3.15 12.58 -4.14
CA LEU A 119 -4.04 13.69 -3.80
C LEU A 119 -4.10 13.91 -2.29
N SER A 120 -4.13 12.83 -1.50
CA SER A 120 -4.25 12.94 -0.04
C SER A 120 -2.97 13.53 0.58
N TYR A 121 -1.78 13.10 0.14
CA TYR A 121 -0.53 13.73 0.58
C TYR A 121 -0.43 15.19 0.13
N ALA A 122 -0.85 15.51 -1.09
CA ALA A 122 -0.85 16.89 -1.57
C ALA A 122 -1.73 17.81 -0.71
N ILE A 123 -2.92 17.34 -0.31
CA ILE A 123 -3.81 18.07 0.61
C ILE A 123 -3.13 18.27 1.97
N VAL A 124 -2.55 17.21 2.54
CA VAL A 124 -1.86 17.28 3.84
C VAL A 124 -0.71 18.29 3.79
N ASP A 125 0.16 18.21 2.78
CA ASP A 125 1.30 19.12 2.63
C ASP A 125 0.84 20.57 2.35
N GLY A 126 -0.19 20.76 1.53
CA GLY A 126 -0.76 22.07 1.26
C GLY A 126 -1.30 22.76 2.53
N ILE A 127 -1.93 21.99 3.43
CA ILE A 127 -2.42 22.47 4.73
C ILE A 127 -1.26 22.71 5.69
N MET A 128 -0.36 21.73 5.86
CA MET A 128 0.73 21.79 6.84
C MET A 128 1.76 22.89 6.52
N LEU A 129 2.04 23.11 5.24
CA LEU A 129 3.00 24.12 4.78
C LEU A 129 2.33 25.44 4.38
N MET A 130 1.00 25.57 4.61
CA MET A 130 0.19 26.76 4.32
C MET A 130 0.42 27.35 2.92
N GLY A 131 0.54 26.50 1.90
CA GLY A 131 0.98 26.94 0.57
C GLY A 131 0.45 26.10 -0.57
N ILE A 132 -0.18 26.75 -1.54
CA ILE A 132 -0.65 26.09 -2.77
C ILE A 132 0.52 25.56 -3.62
N GLY A 133 1.71 26.16 -3.50
CA GLY A 133 2.93 25.64 -4.13
C GLY A 133 3.32 24.26 -3.57
N ALA A 134 3.24 24.07 -2.24
CA ALA A 134 3.54 22.80 -1.60
C ALA A 134 2.56 21.69 -2.05
N PHE A 135 1.28 22.03 -2.21
CA PHE A 135 0.28 21.13 -2.77
C PHE A 135 0.70 20.60 -4.15
N PHE A 136 1.04 21.47 -5.10
CA PHE A 136 1.37 21.04 -6.45
C PHE A 136 2.70 20.28 -6.55
N ILE A 137 3.69 20.66 -5.75
CA ILE A 137 4.99 19.94 -5.68
C ILE A 137 4.77 18.53 -5.14
N SER A 138 4.05 18.40 -4.02
CA SER A 138 3.72 17.11 -3.41
C SER A 138 2.87 16.25 -4.33
N LEU A 139 1.87 16.84 -5.00
CA LEU A 139 1.04 16.14 -5.97
C LEU A 139 1.87 15.56 -7.11
N GLY A 140 2.74 16.36 -7.71
CA GLY A 140 3.60 15.90 -8.82
C GLY A 140 4.52 14.75 -8.42
N SER A 141 5.19 14.86 -7.26
CA SER A 141 6.07 13.80 -6.75
C SER A 141 5.31 12.51 -6.44
N ASN A 142 4.17 12.61 -5.75
CA ASN A 142 3.41 11.44 -5.34
C ASN A 142 2.65 10.78 -6.50
N ILE A 143 2.27 11.51 -7.55
CA ILE A 143 1.76 10.90 -8.79
C ILE A 143 2.83 10.01 -9.41
N GLY A 144 4.07 10.50 -9.52
CA GLY A 144 5.18 9.69 -10.04
C GLY A 144 5.38 8.41 -9.24
N GLN A 145 5.37 8.51 -7.91
CA GLN A 145 5.46 7.36 -7.01
C GLN A 145 4.30 6.37 -7.18
N GLY A 146 3.06 6.86 -7.23
CA GLY A 146 1.86 6.03 -7.38
C GLY A 146 1.87 5.28 -8.72
N VAL A 147 2.31 5.93 -9.80
CA VAL A 147 2.45 5.32 -11.13
C VAL A 147 3.49 4.21 -11.13
N VAL A 148 4.69 4.48 -10.62
CA VAL A 148 5.76 3.46 -10.52
C VAL A 148 5.31 2.27 -9.69
N SER A 149 4.67 2.54 -8.55
CA SER A 149 4.19 1.49 -7.65
C SER A 149 3.11 0.61 -8.28
N ALA A 150 2.17 1.22 -9.01
CA ALA A 150 1.12 0.52 -9.74
C ALA A 150 1.67 -0.33 -10.90
N MET A 151 2.69 0.17 -11.61
CA MET A 151 3.38 -0.59 -12.67
C MET A 151 4.07 -1.84 -12.10
N ILE A 152 4.83 -1.70 -11.02
CA ILE A 152 5.51 -2.81 -10.35
C ILE A 152 4.49 -3.90 -9.98
N VAL A 153 3.39 -3.54 -9.34
CA VAL A 153 2.38 -4.52 -8.90
C VAL A 153 1.64 -5.14 -10.07
N THR A 154 1.35 -4.38 -11.12
CA THR A 154 0.71 -4.92 -12.32
C THR A 154 1.56 -6.04 -12.95
N VAL A 155 2.88 -5.90 -12.96
CA VAL A 155 3.81 -6.92 -13.49
C VAL A 155 3.98 -8.10 -12.53
N VAL A 156 4.06 -7.84 -11.22
CA VAL A 156 4.33 -8.87 -10.20
C VAL A 156 3.09 -9.71 -9.88
N TYR A 157 1.92 -9.10 -9.83
CA TYR A 157 0.69 -9.72 -9.35
C TYR A 157 0.32 -11.04 -10.05
N PRO A 158 0.36 -11.18 -11.39
CA PRO A 158 -0.01 -12.43 -12.05
C PRO A 158 0.84 -13.63 -11.59
N LYS A 159 2.16 -13.40 -11.43
CA LYS A 159 3.10 -14.42 -10.95
C LYS A 159 2.87 -14.73 -9.47
N PHE A 160 2.68 -13.69 -8.66
CA PHE A 160 2.49 -13.81 -7.22
C PHE A 160 1.16 -14.49 -6.87
N ASN A 161 0.07 -14.19 -7.59
CA ASN A 161 -1.24 -14.78 -7.37
C ASN A 161 -1.22 -16.30 -7.61
N LYS A 162 -0.49 -16.77 -8.62
CA LYS A 162 -0.28 -18.21 -8.87
C LYS A 162 0.39 -18.89 -7.67
N MET A 163 1.46 -18.29 -7.15
CA MET A 163 2.19 -18.79 -5.99
C MET A 163 1.33 -18.80 -4.71
N VAL A 164 0.63 -17.69 -4.41
CA VAL A 164 -0.24 -17.60 -3.22
C VAL A 164 -1.39 -18.59 -3.30
N THR A 165 -1.99 -18.79 -4.48
CA THR A 165 -3.05 -19.78 -4.66
C THR A 165 -2.54 -21.21 -4.43
N GLN A 166 -1.31 -21.51 -4.86
CA GLN A 166 -0.66 -22.80 -4.58
C GLN A 166 -0.39 -22.99 -3.09
N LEU A 167 0.08 -21.96 -2.39
CA LEU A 167 0.33 -22.01 -0.93
C LEU A 167 -0.98 -22.12 -0.12
N ARG A 168 -2.06 -21.50 -0.60
CA ARG A 168 -3.43 -21.67 -0.07
C ARG A 168 -4.07 -22.99 -0.48
N GLY A 169 -3.50 -23.66 -1.48
CA GLY A 169 -3.89 -24.96 -2.01
C GLY A 169 -3.50 -26.16 -1.15
N LEU A 170 -2.98 -25.94 0.07
CA LEU A 170 -2.92 -26.98 1.14
C LEU A 170 -4.33 -27.39 1.65
N ASP A 171 -5.36 -27.14 0.85
CA ASP A 171 -6.76 -27.48 1.07
C ASP A 171 -7.25 -28.57 0.08
N THR A 172 -6.40 -29.16 -0.78
CA THR A 172 -6.65 -30.49 -1.39
C THR A 172 -6.10 -31.60 -0.53
#